data_AF-A0A845ZRD8-F1
#
_entry.id   AF-A0A845ZRD8-F1
#
_cell.length_a   1.000
_cell.length_b   1.000
_cell.length_c   1.000
_cell.angle_alpha   90.00
_cell.angle_beta   90.00
_cell.angle_gamma   90.00
#
_symmetry.space_group_name_H-M   'P 1'
#
loop_
_entity.id
_entity.type
_entity.pdbx_description
1 polymer ?
#
loop_
_entity_poly.entity_id
_entity_poly.type
_entity_poly.pdbx_seq_one_letter_code
_entity_poly.pdbx_strand_id
1 'polypeptide(L)' 'MRDLTGLIEISSYQDLLPSADVVFVHGLGGDAISTWHPQGKRDDDDCWLGWLGKDNLCVNIWSFGYDAEATNWTS' A
#
# COMPACT_ATOMS: atom_id res chain seq x y z
N MET A 1 -7.33 -9.49 13.26
CA MET A 1 -6.85 -9.09 11.92
C MET A 1 -6.88 -7.58 11.90
N ARG A 2 -5.81 -6.89 11.48
CA ARG A 2 -5.83 -5.42 11.37
C ARG A 2 -6.88 -5.05 10.32
N ASP A 3 -7.73 -4.08 10.65
CA ASP A 3 -8.58 -3.44 9.65
C ASP A 3 -7.66 -2.63 8.73
N LEU A 4 -7.64 -2.99 7.45
CA LEU A 4 -6.80 -2.38 6.43
C LEU A 4 -7.60 -1.44 5.53
N THR A 5 -8.78 -0.98 5.98
CA THR A 5 -9.55 0.03 5.24
C THR A 5 -9.03 1.44 5.50
N GLY A 6 -9.18 2.31 4.50
CA GLY A 6 -8.70 3.69 4.56
C GLY A 6 -7.23 3.84 4.22
N LEU A 7 -6.65 4.97 4.63
CA LEU A 7 -5.27 5.31 4.35
C LEU A 7 -4.34 4.66 5.39
N ILE A 8 -3.43 3.81 4.90
CA ILE A 8 -2.44 3.10 5.71
C ILE A 8 -1.08 3.72 5.46
N GLU A 9 -0.44 4.20 6.53
CA GLU A 9 0.93 4.67 6.47
C GLU A 9 1.89 3.50 6.29
N ILE A 10 2.72 3.55 5.25
CA ILE A 10 3.80 2.59 5.02
C ILE A 10 5.12 3.18 5.51
N SER A 11 5.40 4.42 5.12
CA SER A 11 6.63 5.12 5.48
C SER A 11 6.39 6.62 5.43
N SER A 12 6.87 7.34 6.44
CA SER A 12 6.86 8.80 6.50
C SER A 12 8.29 9.35 6.50
N TYR A 13 8.48 10.47 5.79
CA TYR A 13 9.75 11.18 5.79
C TYR A 13 9.85 12.04 7.07
N GLN A 14 10.85 11.77 7.93
CA GLN A 14 10.89 12.31 9.29
C GLN A 14 11.62 13.65 9.44
N ASP A 15 12.53 13.99 8.52
CA ASP A 15 13.49 15.07 8.75
C ASP A 15 13.10 16.44 8.13
N LEU A 16 12.19 16.48 7.15
CA LEU A 16 11.71 17.70 6.47
C LEU A 16 10.24 17.56 6.04
N LEU A 17 9.65 18.65 5.54
CA LEU A 17 8.41 18.59 4.76
C LEU A 17 8.64 17.67 3.53
N PRO A 18 7.84 16.60 3.37
CA PRO A 18 7.96 15.71 2.23
C PRO A 18 7.68 16.49 0.94
N SER A 19 8.34 16.11 -0.14
CA SER A 19 8.13 16.69 -1.47
C SER A 19 6.76 16.31 -2.04
N ALA A 20 6.23 15.15 -1.65
CA ALA A 20 4.92 14.65 -2.06
C ALA A 20 4.43 13.50 -1.15
N ASP A 21 3.16 13.17 -1.28
CA ASP A 21 2.54 11.94 -0.79
C ASP A 21 2.27 11.01 -1.98
N VAL A 22 2.74 9.76 -1.89
CA VAL A 22 2.48 8.71 -2.88
C VAL A 22 1.46 7.74 -2.30
N VAL A 23 0.29 7.63 -2.96
CA VAL A 23 -0.79 6.74 -2.52
C VAL A 23 -0.93 5.57 -3.50
N PHE A 24 -0.72 4.36 -3.02
CA PHE A 24 -0.94 3.13 -3.76
C PHE A 24 -2.40 2.70 -3.65
N VAL A 25 -3.02 2.43 -4.80
CA VAL A 25 -4.42 2.00 -4.89
C VAL A 25 -4.44 0.66 -5.62
N HIS A 26 -4.91 -0.38 -4.95
CA HIS A 26 -4.98 -1.72 -5.54
C HIS A 26 -6.15 -1.86 -6.50
N GLY A 27 -6.12 -2.89 -7.35
CA GLY A 27 -7.20 -3.20 -8.29
C GLY A 27 -8.29 -4.11 -7.69
N LEU A 28 -9.21 -4.55 -8.55
CA LEU A 28 -10.24 -5.54 -8.21
C LEU A 28 -9.61 -6.85 -7.70
N GLY A 29 -10.20 -7.41 -6.65
CA GLY A 29 -9.69 -8.59 -5.93
C GLY A 29 -8.36 -8.37 -5.21
N GLY A 30 -7.86 -7.14 -5.20
CA GLY A 30 -6.61 -6.77 -4.53
C GLY A 30 -6.78 -6.48 -3.04
N ASP A 31 -5.65 -6.21 -2.41
CA ASP A 31 -5.50 -5.90 -1.00
C ASP A 31 -4.49 -4.77 -0.84
N ALA A 32 -4.69 -3.92 0.17
CA ALA A 32 -3.82 -2.78 0.42
C ALA A 32 -2.34 -3.14 0.56
N ILE A 33 -2.00 -4.33 1.07
CA ILE A 33 -0.60 -4.72 1.29
C ILE A 33 -0.21 -5.86 0.35
N SER A 34 -0.98 -6.95 0.32
CA SER A 34 -0.53 -8.16 -0.36
C SER A 34 -0.47 -8.04 -1.88
N THR A 35 -1.22 -7.12 -2.50
CA THR A 35 -1.13 -6.84 -3.95
C THR A 35 0.28 -6.43 -4.37
N TRP A 36 1.03 -5.77 -3.49
CA TRP A 36 2.36 -5.24 -3.80
C TRP A 36 3.48 -6.20 -3.38
N HIS A 37 3.14 -7.29 -2.71
CA HIS A 37 4.09 -8.28 -2.22
C HIS A 37 4.25 -9.41 -3.25
N PRO A 38 5.48 -9.80 -3.64
CA PRO A 38 5.70 -10.81 -4.68
C PRO A 38 5.07 -12.17 -4.38
N GLN A 39 4.94 -12.50 -3.09
CA GLN A 39 4.30 -13.72 -2.59
C GLN A 39 2.91 -13.49 -1.97
N GLY A 40 2.33 -12.29 -2.09
CA GLY A 40 1.01 -12.00 -1.51
C GLY A 40 0.95 -12.03 0.02
N LYS A 41 2.06 -11.77 0.71
CA LYS A 41 2.09 -11.70 2.19
C LYS A 41 1.69 -10.30 2.67
N ARG A 42 1.11 -10.23 3.87
CA ARG A 42 0.70 -8.97 4.51
C ARG A 42 1.64 -8.50 5.63
N ASP A 43 2.44 -9.42 6.18
CA ASP A 43 3.19 -9.20 7.43
C ASP A 43 4.71 -9.13 7.18
N ASP A 44 5.13 -8.59 6.04
CA ASP A 44 6.53 -8.39 5.67
C ASP A 44 6.67 -7.13 4.79
N ASP A 45 7.79 -6.43 4.97
CA ASP A 45 8.15 -5.21 4.24
C ASP A 45 9.05 -5.51 3.03
N ASP A 46 9.29 -6.78 2.71
CA ASP A 46 10.01 -7.23 1.51
C ASP A 46 9.11 -7.19 0.25
N CYS A 47 8.58 -6.01 -0.02
CA CYS A 47 7.68 -5.74 -1.14
C CYS A 47 7.91 -4.34 -1.70
N TRP A 48 7.22 -4.02 -2.80
CA TRP A 48 7.33 -2.71 -3.45
C TRP A 48 7.10 -1.53 -2.51
N LEU A 49 6.11 -1.64 -1.61
CA LEU A 49 5.80 -0.60 -0.63
C LEU A 49 6.97 -0.34 0.33
N GLY A 50 7.53 -1.41 0.90
CA GLY A 50 8.64 -1.31 1.87
C GLY A 50 9.98 -0.98 1.23
N TRP A 51 10.24 -1.43 -0.01
CA TRP A 51 11.45 -1.06 -0.76
C TRP A 51 11.46 0.44 -1.09
N LEU A 52 10.33 0.97 -1.56
CA LEU A 52 10.23 2.39 -1.90
C LEU A 52 10.39 3.30 -0.66
N GLY A 53 9.95 2.85 0.52
CA GLY A 53 10.18 3.56 1.78
C GLY A 53 11.66 3.66 2.17
N LYS A 54 12.49 2.70 1.73
CA LYS A 54 13.93 2.66 2.01
C LYS A 54 14.76 3.48 1.02
N ASP A 55 14.22 3.80 -0.16
CA ASP A 55 14.92 4.55 -1.22
C ASP A 55 15.10 6.05 -0.91
N ASN A 56 14.67 6.52 0.27
CA ASN A 56 14.87 7.89 0.77
C ASN A 56 14.47 8.98 -0.24
N LEU A 57 13.33 8.80 -0.91
CA LEU A 57 12.87 9.64 -2.01
C LEU A 57 12.29 11.00 -1.57
N CYS A 58 12.37 11.36 -0.29
CA CYS A 58 11.74 12.56 0.28
C CYS A 58 10.21 12.61 0.03
N VAL A 59 9.54 11.46 0.13
CA VAL A 59 8.08 11.34 -0.01
C VAL A 59 7.53 10.48 1.11
N ASN A 60 6.26 10.71 1.45
CA ASN A 60 5.50 9.77 2.26
C ASN A 60 4.89 8.71 1.35
N ILE A 61 4.79 7.49 1.85
CA ILE A 61 4.21 6.36 1.14
C ILE A 61 3.02 5.84 1.93
N TRP A 62 1.92 5.74 1.22
CA TRP A 62 0.65 5.29 1.73
C TRP A 62 0.12 4.16 0.86
N SER A 63 -0.62 3.24 1.47
CA SER A 63 -1.50 2.34 0.73
C SER A 63 -2.94 2.62 1.13
N PHE A 64 -3.84 2.66 0.16
CA PHE A 64 -5.26 2.86 0.41
C PHE A 64 -6.01 1.54 0.27
N GLY A 65 -6.62 1.11 1.35
CA GLY A 65 -7.43 -0.10 1.36
C GLY A 65 -8.92 0.19 1.31
N TYR A 66 -9.59 -0.59 0.49
CA TYR A 66 -11.04 -0.57 0.34
C TYR A 66 -11.51 -1.95 -0.14
N ASP A 67 -12.77 -2.26 0.11
CA ASP A 67 -13.35 -3.51 -0.40
C ASP A 67 -13.44 -3.42 -1.93
N ALA A 68 -12.57 -4.17 -2.60
CA ALA A 68 -12.49 -4.25 -4.06
C ALA A 68 -12.93 -5.62 -4.58
N GLU A 69 -13.83 -6.31 -3.88
CA GLU A 69 -14.35 -7.59 -4.32
C GLU A 69 -14.85 -7.49 -5.77
N ALA A 70 -14.40 -8.42 -6.62
CA ALA A 70 -14.91 -8.50 -7.97
C ALA A 70 -16.42 -8.73 -7.88
N THR A 71 -17.21 -7.83 -8.44
CA THR A 71 -18.64 -8.10 -8.57
C THR A 71 -18.76 -9.37 -9.40
N ASN A 72 -19.44 -10.39 -8.87
CA ASN A 72 -19.77 -11.63 -9.58
C ASN A 72 -20.73 -11.32 -10.74
N TRP A 73 -20.28 -10.56 -11.74
CA TRP A 73 -20.94 -10.41 -13.04
C TRP A 73 -20.77 -11.72 -13.80
N THR A 74 -21.50 -12.75 -13.36
CA THR A 74 -21.72 -13.95 -14.16
C THR A 74 -22.64 -13.57 -15.31
N SER A 75 -22.11 -13.72 -16.52
CA SER A 75 -22.85 -13.64 -17.78
C SER A 75 -23.99 -14.65 -17.82
#